data_AF-A0A183AZ80-F1
#
_entry.id   AF-A0A183AZ80-F1
#
_cell.length_a   1.000
_cell.length_b   1.000
_cell.length_c   1.000
_cell.angle_alpha   90.00
_cell.angle_beta   90.00
_cell.angle_gamma   90.00
#
_symmetry.space_group_name_H-M   'P 1'
#
loop_
_entity.id
_entity.type
_entity.pdbx_description
1 polymer ?
#
loop_
_entity_poly.entity_id
_entity_poly.type
_entity_poly.pdbx_seq_one_letter_code
_entity_poly.pdbx_strand_id
1 'polypeptide(L)'
;MSFMCPISWDFPVFYDASSNEKVSDSPLPVIPTTSRCSREFDSKNSQISLIRQAIGECRERLALLSSLEKLRTARVSQARQRGGLYPEAFDQAFTAQVNELINLLRSQLTKLLAAEKTQVRKLTMTSL
;
A
#
# COMPACT_ATOMS: atom_id res chain seq x y z
N MET A 1 -25.08 -27.93 -20.45
CA MET A 1 -23.64 -27.94 -20.10
C MET A 1 -23.41 -26.73 -19.22
N SER A 2 -23.76 -26.81 -17.93
CA SER A 2 -22.92 -27.30 -16.82
C SER A 2 -21.83 -26.28 -16.42
N PHE A 3 -22.15 -25.54 -15.36
CA PHE A 3 -21.31 -24.97 -14.30
C PHE A 3 -19.84 -24.63 -14.62
N MET A 4 -19.52 -23.33 -14.66
CA MET A 4 -18.19 -22.84 -14.26
C MET A 4 -18.24 -22.50 -12.77
N CYS A 5 -17.41 -23.19 -11.98
CA CYS A 5 -17.23 -22.92 -10.56
C CYS A 5 -16.56 -21.54 -10.32
N PRO A 6 -16.93 -20.85 -9.22
CA PRO A 6 -16.22 -19.66 -8.75
C PRO A 6 -14.96 -20.06 -7.97
N ILE A 7 -13.84 -19.40 -8.23
CA ILE A 7 -12.62 -19.55 -7.44
C ILE A 7 -12.78 -18.70 -6.18
N SER A 8 -12.97 -19.38 -5.05
CA SER A 8 -12.79 -18.85 -3.68
C SER A 8 -11.38 -19.20 -3.19
N TRP A 9 -11.13 -19.02 -1.88
CA TRP A 9 -9.96 -19.38 -1.09
C TRP A 9 -8.88 -18.29 -1.01
N ASP A 10 -8.99 -17.36 -0.06
CA ASP A 10 -8.73 -17.48 1.39
C ASP A 10 -7.29 -17.13 1.75
N PHE A 11 -7.18 -16.08 2.56
CA PHE A 11 -5.97 -15.60 3.21
C PHE A 11 -5.53 -16.59 4.30
N PRO A 12 -4.23 -16.94 4.39
CA PRO A 12 -3.70 -17.49 5.63
C PRO A 12 -3.40 -16.36 6.62
N VAL A 13 -4.23 -16.30 7.67
CA VAL A 13 -3.87 -15.76 8.99
C VAL A 13 -3.11 -16.85 9.74
N PHE A 14 -1.91 -16.57 10.25
CA PHE A 14 -1.21 -17.44 11.21
C PHE A 14 -0.55 -16.54 12.27
N TYR A 15 -1.22 -16.32 13.39
CA TYR A 15 -1.13 -17.02 14.68
C TYR A 15 0.13 -16.70 15.49
N ASP A 16 -0.13 -16.08 16.63
CA ASP A 16 0.77 -15.64 17.69
C ASP A 16 1.23 -16.87 18.51
N ALA A 17 2.50 -16.92 18.87
CA ALA A 17 3.06 -17.97 19.73
C ALA A 17 3.87 -17.31 20.86
N SER A 18 3.13 -16.91 21.90
CA SER A 18 3.69 -16.65 23.23
C SER A 18 3.92 -18.00 23.93
N SER A 19 5.13 -18.23 24.43
CA SER A 19 5.39 -19.28 25.43
C SER A 19 6.43 -18.85 26.44
N ASN A 20 6.05 -19.12 27.68
CA ASN A 20 6.52 -18.59 28.95
C ASN A 20 7.77 -19.30 29.48
N GLU A 21 8.42 -18.57 30.40
CA GLU A 21 9.15 -19.04 31.60
C GLU A 21 10.39 -19.92 31.46
N LYS A 22 11.51 -19.39 31.97
CA LYS A 22 12.21 -20.00 33.12
C LYS A 22 13.01 -18.95 33.91
N VAL A 23 12.63 -18.79 35.17
CA VAL A 23 13.31 -18.04 36.24
C VAL A 23 14.48 -18.88 36.78
N SER A 24 15.62 -18.25 37.03
CA SER A 24 16.62 -18.75 37.99
C SER A 24 17.45 -17.58 38.54
N ASP A 25 17.37 -17.45 39.86
CA ASP A 25 18.04 -16.49 40.74
C ASP A 25 19.58 -16.58 40.68
N SER A 26 20.24 -15.41 40.66
CA SER A 26 21.44 -15.07 41.47
C SER A 26 21.92 -13.63 41.22
N PRO A 27 22.62 -12.96 42.18
CA PRO A 27 22.52 -11.51 42.38
C PRO A 27 23.68 -10.65 41.82
N LEU A 28 23.28 -9.49 41.25
CA LEU A 28 23.95 -8.18 41.01
C LEU A 28 25.36 -8.14 40.37
N PRO A 29 25.58 -7.24 39.39
CA PRO A 29 25.91 -5.85 39.75
C PRO A 29 25.09 -4.79 38.99
N VAL A 30 24.93 -3.64 39.63
CA VAL A 30 24.31 -2.42 39.08
C VAL A 30 25.10 -1.97 37.84
N ILE A 31 24.46 -2.00 36.66
CA ILE A 31 25.01 -1.43 35.42
C ILE A 31 24.14 -0.23 35.02
N PRO A 32 24.74 0.94 34.68
CA PRO A 32 23.99 2.15 34.36
C PRO A 32 23.15 1.99 33.10
N THR A 33 21.98 2.62 33.11
CA THR A 33 21.05 2.82 31.99
C THR A 33 21.74 3.16 30.66
N THR A 34 21.91 2.18 29.78
CA THR A 34 22.30 2.39 28.37
C THR A 34 21.50 1.49 27.42
N SER A 35 20.16 1.56 27.41
CA SER A 35 19.37 0.84 26.39
C SER A 35 18.28 1.65 25.70
N ARG A 36 18.18 2.95 25.99
CA ARG A 36 17.18 3.80 25.33
C ARG A 36 17.58 4.27 23.91
N CYS A 37 18.80 3.98 23.46
CA CYS A 37 19.30 4.47 22.15
C CYS A 37 18.98 3.55 20.96
N SER A 38 18.84 2.23 21.16
CA SER A 38 18.68 1.29 20.03
C SER A 38 17.25 1.19 19.48
N ARG A 39 16.22 1.28 20.33
CA ARG A 39 14.81 1.09 19.88
C ARG A 39 14.32 2.18 18.93
N GLU A 40 14.86 3.39 19.05
CA GLU A 40 14.39 4.52 18.24
C GLU A 40 14.90 4.46 16.79
N PHE A 41 16.07 3.87 16.55
CA PHE A 41 16.65 3.78 15.22
C PHE A 41 15.96 2.72 14.37
N ASP A 42 15.66 1.56 14.97
CA ASP A 42 14.89 0.48 14.33
C ASP A 42 13.45 0.94 13.99
N SER A 43 12.83 1.70 14.89
CA SER A 43 11.48 2.25 14.67
C SER A 43 11.43 3.25 13.51
N LYS A 44 12.46 4.09 13.31
CA LYS A 44 12.48 5.09 12.25
C LYS A 44 12.74 4.45 10.87
N ASN A 45 13.64 3.47 10.82
CA ASN A 45 13.87 2.67 9.61
C ASN A 45 12.60 1.89 9.19
N SER A 46 11.87 1.35 10.16
CA SER A 46 10.57 0.71 9.93
C SER A 46 9.49 1.66 9.40
N GLN A 47 9.50 2.95 9.76
CA GLN A 47 8.53 3.90 9.22
C GLN A 47 8.82 4.24 7.75
N ILE A 48 10.11 4.34 7.38
CA ILE A 48 10.49 4.63 5.99
C ILE A 48 10.16 3.46 5.06
N SER A 49 10.35 2.22 5.50
CA SER A 49 9.97 1.04 4.70
C SER A 49 8.46 1.00 4.46
N LEU A 50 7.64 1.31 5.46
CA LEU A 50 6.17 1.40 5.32
C LEU A 50 5.75 2.50 4.34
N ILE A 51 6.38 3.68 4.39
CA ILE A 51 6.09 4.78 3.44
C ILE A 51 6.45 4.37 2.02
N ARG A 52 7.61 3.71 1.81
CA ARG A 52 8.03 3.21 0.50
C ARG A 52 7.10 2.15 -0.05
N GLN A 53 6.63 1.24 0.80
CA GLN A 53 5.63 0.25 0.42
C GLN A 53 4.34 0.93 -0.04
N ALA A 54 3.81 1.88 0.74
CA ALA A 54 2.62 2.63 0.39
C ALA A 54 2.76 3.42 -0.94
N ILE A 55 3.95 3.98 -1.20
CA ILE A 55 4.27 4.61 -2.49
C ILE A 55 4.19 3.59 -3.64
N GLY A 56 4.74 2.38 -3.43
CA GLY A 56 4.67 1.28 -4.38
C GLY A 56 3.23 0.91 -4.71
N GLU A 57 2.41 0.69 -3.68
CA GLU A 57 0.99 0.35 -3.83
C GLU A 57 0.20 1.46 -4.55
N CYS A 58 0.46 2.74 -4.24
CA CYS A 58 -0.17 3.86 -4.95
C CYS A 58 0.19 3.86 -6.45
N ARG A 59 1.46 3.58 -6.79
CA ARG A 59 1.91 3.51 -8.19
C ARG A 59 1.26 2.35 -8.93
N GLU A 60 1.17 1.19 -8.28
CA GLU A 60 0.51 0.01 -8.84
C GLU A 60 -0.98 0.28 -9.10
N ARG A 61 -1.70 0.85 -8.12
CA ARG A 61 -3.12 1.22 -8.29
C ARG A 61 -3.33 2.22 -9.42
N LEU A 62 -2.45 3.20 -9.58
CA LEU A 62 -2.49 4.13 -10.71
C LEU A 62 -2.29 3.42 -12.07
N ALA A 63 -1.37 2.47 -12.13
CA ALA A 63 -1.15 1.67 -13.35
C ALA A 63 -2.37 0.81 -13.68
N LEU A 64 -2.98 0.18 -12.67
CA LEU A 64 -4.21 -0.61 -12.82
C LEU A 64 -5.36 0.26 -13.35
N LEU A 65 -5.58 1.45 -12.78
CA LEU A 65 -6.62 2.36 -13.25
C LEU A 65 -6.40 2.80 -14.69
N SER A 66 -5.15 3.10 -15.08
CA SER A 66 -4.84 3.42 -16.47
C SER A 66 -5.09 2.24 -17.42
N SER A 67 -4.77 1.02 -17.01
CA SER A 67 -5.03 -0.19 -17.81
C SER A 67 -6.53 -0.43 -17.99
N LEU A 68 -7.32 -0.19 -16.94
CA LEU A 68 -8.76 -0.35 -16.90
C LEU A 68 -9.47 0.70 -17.78
N GLU A 69 -9.00 1.94 -17.74
CA GLU A 69 -9.45 3.00 -18.65
C GLU A 69 -9.20 2.63 -20.11
N LYS A 70 -7.99 2.19 -20.46
CA LYS A 70 -7.65 1.74 -21.82
C LYS A 70 -8.52 0.57 -22.27
N LEU A 71 -8.73 -0.41 -21.40
CA LEU A 71 -9.57 -1.57 -21.70
C LEU A 71 -11.01 -1.14 -21.99
N ARG A 72 -11.57 -0.25 -21.17
CA ARG A 72 -12.92 0.26 -21.41
C ARG A 72 -13.01 1.00 -22.74
N THR A 73 -12.09 1.93 -23.00
CA THR A 73 -12.05 2.67 -24.27
C THR A 73 -12.01 1.74 -25.47
N ALA A 74 -11.21 0.66 -25.41
CA ALA A 74 -11.16 -0.34 -26.46
C ALA A 74 -12.51 -1.06 -26.65
N ARG A 75 -13.18 -1.44 -25.55
CA ARG A 75 -14.50 -2.10 -25.61
C ARG A 75 -15.60 -1.19 -26.13
N VAL A 76 -15.59 0.08 -25.74
CA VAL A 76 -16.52 1.09 -26.26
C VAL A 76 -16.32 1.31 -27.75
N SER A 77 -15.07 1.47 -28.18
CA SER A 77 -14.74 1.58 -29.60
C SER A 77 -15.21 0.37 -30.40
N GLN A 78 -14.97 -0.84 -29.89
CA GLN A 78 -15.43 -2.09 -30.51
C GLN A 78 -16.97 -2.17 -30.59
N ALA A 79 -17.68 -1.75 -29.55
CA ALA A 79 -19.14 -1.72 -29.54
C ALA A 79 -19.69 -0.74 -30.59
N ARG A 80 -19.09 0.47 -30.67
CA ARG A 80 -19.45 1.49 -31.67
C ARG A 80 -19.23 0.98 -33.10
N GLN A 81 -18.10 0.34 -33.37
CA GLN A 81 -17.80 -0.23 -34.69
C GLN A 81 -18.76 -1.34 -35.10
N ARG A 82 -19.29 -2.11 -34.15
CA ARG A 82 -20.25 -3.20 -34.40
C ARG A 82 -21.70 -2.72 -34.51
N GLY A 83 -21.95 -1.41 -34.46
CA GLY A 83 -23.30 -0.85 -34.45
C GLY A 83 -24.09 -1.18 -33.18
N GLY A 84 -23.40 -1.54 -32.09
CA GLY A 84 -24.03 -1.84 -30.81
C GLY A 84 -24.53 -0.57 -30.13
N LEU A 85 -25.66 -0.68 -29.42
CA LEU A 85 -26.13 0.37 -28.53
C LEU A 85 -25.20 0.46 -27.32
N TYR A 86 -24.60 1.63 -27.11
CA TYR A 86 -23.73 1.91 -25.98
C TYR A 86 -24.26 3.12 -25.19
N PRO A 87 -24.50 2.97 -23.88
CA PRO A 87 -24.99 4.08 -23.05
C PRO A 87 -23.86 5.08 -22.76
N GLU A 88 -23.80 6.18 -23.52
CA GLU A 88 -22.76 7.20 -23.37
C GLU A 88 -22.73 7.84 -21.98
N ALA A 89 -23.90 8.00 -21.34
CA ALA A 89 -24.00 8.51 -19.97
C ALA A 89 -23.22 7.63 -18.97
N PHE A 90 -23.22 6.32 -19.18
CA PHE A 90 -22.46 5.39 -18.32
C PHE A 90 -20.95 5.52 -18.55
N ASP A 91 -20.52 5.80 -19.78
CA ASP A 91 -19.12 6.07 -20.11
C ASP A 91 -18.58 7.32 -19.47
N GLN A 92 -19.37 8.39 -19.54
CA GLN A 92 -19.02 9.67 -18.95
C GLN A 92 -18.93 9.53 -17.43
N ALA A 93 -19.90 8.86 -16.80
CA ALA A 93 -19.88 8.59 -15.36
C ALA A 93 -18.65 7.78 -14.93
N PHE A 94 -18.32 6.72 -15.67
CA PHE A 94 -17.11 5.94 -15.39
C PHE A 94 -15.83 6.77 -15.55
N THR A 95 -15.73 7.53 -16.64
CA THR A 95 -14.55 8.35 -16.92
C THR A 95 -14.36 9.39 -15.83
N ALA A 96 -15.45 10.00 -15.35
CA ALA A 96 -15.42 10.92 -14.21
C ALA A 96 -14.92 10.23 -12.94
N GLN A 97 -15.45 9.05 -12.58
CA GLN A 97 -15.06 8.30 -11.40
C GLN A 97 -13.58 7.85 -11.44
N VAL A 98 -13.12 7.35 -12.58
CA VAL A 98 -11.72 6.95 -12.76
C VAL A 98 -10.80 8.15 -12.61
N ASN A 99 -11.13 9.29 -13.22
CA ASN A 99 -10.35 10.51 -13.10
C ASN A 99 -10.30 11.05 -11.67
N GLU A 100 -11.43 11.04 -10.96
CA GLU A 100 -11.47 11.41 -9.54
C GLU A 100 -10.55 10.54 -8.70
N LEU A 101 -10.61 9.21 -8.90
CA LEU A 101 -9.77 8.27 -8.16
C LEU A 101 -8.29 8.42 -8.50
N ILE A 102 -7.95 8.66 -9.78
CA ILE A 102 -6.57 8.97 -10.21
C ILE A 102 -6.07 10.24 -9.51
N ASN A 103 -6.88 11.30 -9.46
CA ASN A 103 -6.51 12.56 -8.82
C ASN A 103 -6.30 12.38 -7.32
N LEU A 104 -7.16 11.62 -6.64
CA LEU A 104 -7.04 11.29 -5.24
C LEU A 104 -5.75 10.51 -4.95
N LEU A 105 -5.46 9.46 -5.73
CA LEU A 105 -4.24 8.67 -5.60
C LEU A 105 -2.98 9.51 -5.87
N ARG A 106 -3.00 10.40 -6.87
CA ARG A 106 -1.88 11.32 -7.14
C ARG A 106 -1.63 12.28 -5.98
N SER A 107 -2.70 12.80 -5.37
CA SER A 107 -2.59 13.66 -4.19
C SER A 107 -1.98 12.90 -3.00
N GLN A 108 -2.44 11.67 -2.74
CA GLN A 108 -1.88 10.81 -1.71
C GLN A 108 -0.41 10.46 -1.96
N LEU A 109 -0.06 10.10 -3.20
CA LEU A 109 1.32 9.81 -3.59
C LEU A 109 2.24 11.00 -3.37
N THR A 110 1.77 12.21 -3.69
CA THR A 110 2.54 13.45 -3.47
C THR A 110 2.80 13.68 -1.98
N LYS A 111 1.79 13.45 -1.13
CA LYS A 111 1.93 13.55 0.33
C LYS A 111 2.90 12.51 0.88
N LEU A 112 2.82 11.26 0.39
CA LEU A 112 3.73 10.19 0.81
C LEU A 112 5.18 10.46 0.40
N LEU A 113 5.42 10.96 -0.81
CA LEU A 113 6.76 11.35 -1.27
C LEU A 113 7.34 12.50 -0.43
N ALA A 114 6.52 13.49 -0.05
CA ALA A 114 6.93 14.55 0.85
C ALA A 114 7.25 14.03 2.26
N ALA A 115 6.48 13.06 2.76
CA ALA A 115 6.71 12.41 4.04
C ALA A 115 8.01 11.59 4.03
N GLU A 116 8.27 10.81 2.98
CA GLU A 116 9.50 10.04 2.82
C GLU A 116 10.73 10.97 2.89
N LYS A 117 10.73 12.04 2.09
CA LYS A 117 11.81 13.04 2.06
C LYS A 117 12.07 13.65 3.44
N THR A 118 11.01 13.91 4.20
CA THR A 118 11.12 14.48 5.55
C THR A 118 11.69 13.47 6.54
N GLN A 119 11.26 12.20 6.49
CA GLN A 119 11.77 11.16 7.39
C GLN A 119 13.24 10.82 7.11
N VAL A 120 13.63 10.74 5.84
CA VAL A 120 15.03 10.51 5.45
C VAL A 120 15.93 11.64 5.98
N ARG A 121 15.52 12.90 5.84
CA ARG A 121 16.28 14.04 6.37
C ARG A 121 16.45 14.01 7.88
N LYS A 122 15.39 13.63 8.61
CA LYS A 122 15.44 13.52 10.08
C LYS A 122 16.47 12.48 10.51
N LEU A 123 16.50 11.32 9.86
CA LEU A 123 17.50 10.28 10.13
C LEU A 123 18.93 10.77 9.90
N THR A 124 19.18 11.46 8.80
CA THR A 124 20.53 11.98 8.47
C THR A 124 21.01 13.07 9.43
N MET A 125 20.12 13.85 10.02
CA MET A 125 20.49 14.90 10.99
C MET A 125 20.74 14.34 12.39
N THR A 126 20.15 13.19 12.73
CA THR A 126 20.35 12.53 14.05
C THR A 126 21.59 11.65 14.12
N SER A 127 22.34 11.46 13.03
CA SER A 127 23.56 10.64 13.00
C SER A 127 24.88 11.43 12.97
N LEU A 128 24.83 12.73 13.31
CA LEU A 128 25.99 13.63 13.48
C LEU A 128 26.09 14.03 14.95
#